data_AF-A0AA39R2M3-F1
#
_entry.id   AF-A0AA39R2M3-F1
#
_cell.length_a   1.000
_cell.length_b   1.000
_cell.length_c   1.000
_cell.angle_alpha   90.00
_cell.angle_beta   90.00
_cell.angle_gamma   90.00
#
_symmetry.space_group_name_H-M   'P 1'
#
loop_
_entity.id
_entity.type
_entity.pdbx_description
1 polymer ?
#
loop_
_entity_poly.entity_id
_entity_poly.type
_entity_poly.pdbx_seq_one_letter_code
_entity_poly.pdbx_strand_id
1 'polypeptide(L)'
;MSSKVKPAIVGFVQHLQHAGFEVFCPRLPTCDEAKRLTADMFADAQVVRDQVISLIDKSREVIMLLHSYGGAVGTEAAKGLSASERATRGLKGGIVHLIYMCGFMLQVGECVGGASLPRPDPDPVESDAATSTTFLCEPPIELF
;
A
#
# COMPACT_ATOMS: atom_id res chain seq x y z
N MET A 1 19.55 -3.41 -23.97
CA MET A 1 18.71 -2.20 -24.13
C MET A 1 17.48 -2.37 -23.26
N SER A 2 17.44 -1.72 -22.09
CA SER A 2 16.30 -1.82 -21.17
C SER A 2 15.10 -1.11 -21.81
N SER A 3 14.07 -1.88 -22.15
CA SER A 3 12.82 -1.33 -22.67
C SER A 3 12.22 -0.44 -21.58
N LYS A 4 12.16 0.87 -21.84
CA LYS A 4 11.48 1.83 -20.97
C LYS A 4 9.99 1.57 -21.05
N VAL A 5 9.50 0.60 -20.28
CA VAL A 5 8.06 0.39 -20.07
C VAL A 5 7.55 1.66 -19.40
N LYS A 6 6.70 2.40 -20.12
CA LYS A 6 6.04 3.59 -19.59
C LYS A 6 5.09 3.14 -18.47
N PRO A 7 5.10 3.77 -17.28
CA PRO A 7 4.14 3.46 -16.24
C PRO A 7 2.70 3.57 -16.78
N ALA A 8 1.82 2.65 -16.42
CA ALA A 8 0.41 2.68 -16.87
C ALA A 8 -0.31 3.98 -16.46
N ILE A 9 0.20 4.66 -15.43
CA ILE A 9 -0.40 5.87 -14.83
C ILE A 9 0.28 7.18 -15.28
N VAL A 10 1.07 7.20 -16.36
CA VAL A 10 1.83 8.40 -16.78
C VAL A 10 0.97 9.65 -16.91
N GLY A 11 -0.22 9.54 -17.51
CA GLY A 11 -1.13 10.68 -17.64
C GLY A 11 -1.55 11.23 -16.27
N PHE A 12 -1.90 10.34 -15.34
CA PHE A 12 -2.30 10.73 -13.98
C PHE A 12 -1.15 11.40 -13.20
N VAL A 13 0.06 10.84 -13.32
CA VAL A 13 1.29 11.42 -12.72
C VAL A 13 1.53 12.84 -13.24
N GLN A 14 1.41 13.07 -14.54
CA GLN A 14 1.61 14.39 -15.14
C GLN A 14 0.59 15.42 -14.63
N HIS A 15 -0.68 15.02 -14.48
CA HIS A 15 -1.71 15.93 -13.95
C HIS A 15 -1.41 16.34 -12.50
N LEU A 16 -0.99 15.40 -11.65
CA LEU A 16 -0.60 15.70 -10.28
C LEU A 16 0.65 16.59 -10.22
N GLN A 17 1.63 16.36 -11.10
CA GLN A 17 2.80 17.23 -11.21
C GLN A 17 2.44 18.65 -11.65
N HIS A 18 1.53 18.80 -12.63
CA HIS A 18 1.01 20.11 -13.04
C HIS A 18 0.22 20.82 -11.93
N ALA A 19 -0.43 20.05 -11.04
CA ALA A 19 -1.08 20.59 -9.85
C ALA A 19 -0.09 20.98 -8.73
N GLY A 20 1.22 20.80 -8.92
CA GLY A 20 2.27 21.20 -7.98
C GLY A 20 2.73 20.11 -7.02
N PHE A 21 2.28 18.87 -7.18
CA PHE A 21 2.73 17.76 -6.35
C PHE A 21 4.05 17.17 -6.86
N GLU A 22 4.92 16.81 -5.93
CA GLU A 22 6.08 15.95 -6.20
C GLU A 22 5.61 14.49 -6.21
N VAL A 23 5.61 13.85 -7.37
CA VAL A 23 5.00 12.52 -7.56
C VAL A 23 6.07 11.48 -7.87
N PHE A 24 6.02 10.38 -7.13
CA PHE A 24 6.90 9.22 -7.31
C PHE A 24 6.09 8.00 -7.73
N CYS A 25 6.57 7.29 -8.74
CA CYS A 25 6.01 6.02 -9.19
C CYS A 25 7.16 5.00 -9.35
N PRO A 26 7.66 4.41 -8.26
CA PRO A 26 8.76 3.46 -8.33
C PRO A 26 8.38 2.24 -9.16
N ARG A 27 9.33 1.72 -9.95
CA ARG A 27 9.12 0.48 -10.69
C ARG A 27 9.28 -0.70 -9.76
N LEU A 28 8.22 -1.49 -9.62
CA LEU A 28 8.21 -2.67 -8.78
C LEU A 28 9.08 -3.79 -9.39
N PRO A 29 9.91 -4.48 -8.58
CA PRO A 29 10.65 -5.68 -8.99
C PRO A 29 9.82 -6.74 -9.73
N THR A 30 8.57 -6.99 -9.35
CA THR A 30 7.69 -7.94 -10.06
C THR A 30 7.30 -7.49 -11.47
N CYS A 31 7.35 -6.17 -11.73
CA CYS A 31 7.16 -5.58 -13.06
C CYS A 31 8.47 -5.51 -13.87
N ASP A 32 9.59 -5.96 -13.30
CA ASP A 32 10.88 -6.03 -13.98
C ASP A 32 11.10 -7.41 -14.61
N GLU A 33 11.24 -7.46 -15.94
CA GLU A 33 11.36 -8.70 -16.70
C GLU A 33 12.52 -9.58 -16.20
N ALA A 34 13.63 -8.95 -15.78
CA ALA A 34 14.79 -9.66 -15.25
C ALA A 34 14.57 -10.24 -13.84
N LYS A 35 13.61 -9.71 -13.07
CA LYS A 35 13.37 -10.07 -11.66
C LYS A 35 12.00 -10.68 -11.41
N ARG A 36 11.12 -10.72 -12.42
CA ARG A 36 9.73 -11.16 -12.30
C ARG A 36 9.57 -12.57 -11.76
N LEU A 37 10.54 -13.45 -11.98
CA LEU A 37 10.50 -14.84 -11.52
C LEU A 37 11.04 -15.04 -10.09
N THR A 38 11.74 -14.04 -9.54
CA THR A 38 12.41 -14.13 -8.23
C THR A 38 11.92 -13.10 -7.23
N ALA A 39 11.23 -12.06 -7.69
CA ALA A 39 10.63 -11.04 -6.84
C ALA A 39 9.29 -11.52 -6.28
N ASP A 40 9.09 -11.26 -4.99
CA ASP A 40 7.82 -11.46 -4.30
C ASP A 40 7.21 -10.11 -3.89
N MET A 41 6.07 -10.18 -3.21
CA MET A 41 5.34 -9.01 -2.75
C MET A 41 6.13 -8.19 -1.72
N PHE A 42 6.96 -8.83 -0.89
CA PHE A 42 7.80 -8.14 0.08
C PHE A 42 8.94 -7.35 -0.58
N ALA A 43 9.54 -7.89 -1.64
CA ALA A 43 10.53 -7.18 -2.44
C ALA A 43 9.93 -5.91 -3.09
N ASP A 44 8.68 -5.98 -3.56
CA ASP A 44 7.96 -4.81 -4.05
C ASP A 44 7.70 -3.78 -2.95
N ALA A 45 7.25 -4.24 -1.77
CA ALA A 45 7.00 -3.36 -0.63
C ALA A 45 8.27 -2.68 -0.14
N GLN A 46 9.40 -3.37 -0.14
CA GLN A 46 10.68 -2.79 0.27
C GLN A 46 11.08 -1.61 -0.63
N VAL A 47 10.92 -1.73 -1.95
CA VAL A 47 11.24 -0.63 -2.88
C VAL A 47 10.36 0.60 -2.62
N VAL A 48 9.06 0.41 -2.37
CA VAL A 48 8.15 1.50 -2.01
C VAL A 48 8.53 2.10 -0.66
N ARG A 49 8.84 1.25 0.32
CA ARG A 49 9.23 1.65 1.67
C ARG A 49 10.49 2.50 1.66
N ASP A 50 11.54 2.07 0.97
CA ASP A 50 12.80 2.80 0.85
C ASP A 50 12.57 4.19 0.23
N GLN A 51 11.72 4.27 -0.79
CA GLN A 51 11.33 5.54 -1.40
C GLN A 51 10.62 6.46 -0.41
N VAL A 52 9.67 5.95 0.38
CA VAL A 52 8.96 6.73 1.41
C VAL A 52 9.93 7.19 2.50
N ILE A 53 10.77 6.30 3.02
CA ILE A 53 11.78 6.62 4.05
C ILE A 53 12.67 7.78 3.58
N SER A 54 13.15 7.73 2.33
CA SER A 54 13.99 8.80 1.76
C SER A 54 13.34 10.19 1.72
N LEU A 55 11.99 10.25 1.72
CA LEU A 55 11.21 11.48 1.73
C LEU A 55 10.90 11.95 3.15
N ILE A 56 10.41 11.05 4.00
CA ILE A 56 10.00 11.39 5.37
C ILE A 56 11.19 11.76 6.26
N ASP A 57 12.39 11.21 5.99
CA ASP A 57 13.62 11.60 6.70
C ASP A 57 14.08 13.01 6.35
N LYS A 58 13.61 13.56 5.22
CA LYS A 58 13.72 14.99 4.88
C LYS A 58 12.57 15.81 5.47
N SER A 59 11.88 15.28 6.48
CA SER A 59 10.73 15.89 7.14
C SER A 59 9.55 16.18 6.20
N ARG A 60 9.41 15.42 5.10
CA ARG A 60 8.29 15.58 4.16
C ARG A 60 7.07 14.80 4.62
N GLU A 61 5.90 15.31 4.28
CA GLU A 61 4.63 14.60 4.37
C GLU A 61 4.36 13.86 3.06
N VAL A 62 3.86 12.63 3.17
CA VAL A 62 3.67 11.74 2.02
C VAL A 62 2.23 11.25 1.99
N ILE A 63 1.61 11.34 0.82
CA ILE A 63 0.34 10.68 0.49
C ILE A 63 0.67 9.49 -0.40
N MET A 64 0.18 8.30 -0.04
CA MET A 64 0.36 7.10 -0.86
C MET A 64 -0.94 6.78 -1.60
N LEU A 65 -0.85 6.62 -2.91
CA LEU A 65 -1.97 6.17 -3.75
C LEU A 65 -1.75 4.71 -4.14
N LEU A 66 -2.66 3.86 -3.71
CA LEU A 66 -2.53 2.40 -3.72
C LEU A 66 -3.56 1.80 -4.67
N HIS A 67 -3.14 1.42 -5.88
CA HIS A 67 -4.03 0.88 -6.90
C HIS A 67 -3.93 -0.65 -7.04
N SER A 68 -5.06 -1.36 -7.04
CA SER A 68 -5.12 -2.82 -7.19
C SER A 68 -4.15 -3.56 -6.27
N TYR A 69 -3.23 -4.36 -6.82
CA TYR A 69 -2.12 -5.02 -6.12
C TYR A 69 -1.29 -4.05 -5.23
N GLY A 70 -1.19 -2.79 -5.65
CA GLY A 70 -0.54 -1.73 -4.87
C GLY A 70 -1.18 -1.47 -3.51
N GLY A 71 -2.42 -1.91 -3.28
CA GLY A 71 -3.04 -2.00 -1.96
C GLY A 71 -2.17 -2.82 -1.00
N ALA A 72 -2.03 -4.12 -1.27
CA ALA A 72 -1.23 -5.04 -0.45
C ALA A 72 0.22 -4.56 -0.28
N VAL A 73 0.87 -4.18 -1.39
CA VAL A 73 2.26 -3.66 -1.38
C VAL A 73 2.40 -2.40 -0.54
N GLY A 74 1.49 -1.44 -0.72
CA GLY A 74 1.53 -0.16 -0.04
C GLY A 74 1.24 -0.27 1.44
N THR A 75 0.28 -1.11 1.83
CA THR A 75 -0.04 -1.38 3.24
C THR A 75 1.18 -1.96 3.97
N GLU A 76 1.87 -2.94 3.36
CA GLU A 76 3.10 -3.50 3.93
C GLU A 76 4.18 -2.42 4.05
N ALA A 77 4.40 -1.65 2.98
CA ALA A 77 5.42 -0.61 2.94
C ALA A 77 5.20 0.51 3.98
N ALA A 78 3.95 0.81 4.33
CA ALA A 78 3.57 1.91 5.22
C ALA A 78 3.78 1.65 6.71
N LYS A 79 3.96 0.38 7.13
CA LYS A 79 4.03 -0.01 8.55
C LYS A 79 5.02 0.82 9.36
N GLY A 80 4.56 1.45 10.45
CA GLY A 80 5.42 2.21 11.36
C GLY A 80 5.91 3.56 10.83
N LEU A 81 5.42 4.01 9.67
CA LEU A 81 5.86 5.23 8.98
C LEU A 81 4.80 6.34 8.98
N SER A 82 3.67 6.18 9.67
CA SER A 82 2.68 7.24 9.75
C SER A 82 3.26 8.48 10.44
N ALA A 83 2.73 9.67 10.09
CA ALA A 83 3.11 10.90 10.77
C ALA A 83 2.79 10.84 12.27
N SER A 84 1.67 10.21 12.66
CA SER A 84 1.30 10.03 14.08
C SER A 84 2.31 9.14 14.83
N GLU A 85 2.65 7.96 14.28
CA GLU A 85 3.64 7.04 14.85
C GLU A 85 5.06 7.63 14.91
N ARG A 86 5.40 8.52 13.98
CA ARG A 86 6.69 9.22 13.99
C ARG A 86 6.72 10.35 15.02
N ALA A 87 5.62 11.08 15.18
CA ALA A 87 5.49 12.14 16.16
C ALA A 87 5.67 11.65 17.60
N THR A 88 5.18 10.44 17.94
CA THR A 88 5.41 9.85 19.28
C THR A 88 6.89 9.59 19.59
N ARG A 89 7.73 9.49 18.56
CA ARG A 89 9.20 9.33 18.66
C ARG A 89 9.95 10.66 18.47
N GLY A 90 9.25 11.79 18.39
CA GLY A 90 9.84 13.11 18.15
C GLY A 90 10.38 13.31 16.72
N LEU A 91 9.99 12.45 15.78
CA LEU A 91 10.40 12.54 14.38
C LEU A 91 9.40 13.37 13.57
N LYS A 92 9.92 14.20 12.65
CA LYS A 92 9.11 14.99 11.71
C LYS A 92 8.86 14.22 10.40
N GLY A 93 7.84 14.64 9.67
CA GLY A 93 7.40 13.99 8.43
C GLY A 93 6.78 12.61 8.67
N GLY A 94 6.22 12.03 7.62
CA GLY A 94 5.54 10.75 7.69
C GLY A 94 4.46 10.62 6.65
N ILE A 95 3.83 9.45 6.62
CA ILE A 95 2.65 9.20 5.79
C ILE A 95 1.45 9.85 6.46
N VAL A 96 0.79 10.75 5.75
CA VAL A 96 -0.40 11.47 6.25
C VAL A 96 -1.70 10.83 5.76
N HIS A 97 -1.70 10.24 4.55
CA HIS A 97 -2.86 9.57 3.98
C HIS A 97 -2.49 8.35 3.14
N LEU A 98 -3.33 7.32 3.22
CA LEU A 98 -3.37 6.19 2.29
C LEU A 98 -4.66 6.29 1.47
N ILE A 99 -4.55 6.37 0.15
CA ILE A 99 -5.68 6.44 -0.76
C ILE A 99 -5.72 5.13 -1.55
N TYR A 100 -6.70 4.28 -1.26
CA TYR A 100 -6.90 3.03 -2.01
C TYR A 100 -7.79 3.29 -3.23
N MET A 101 -7.29 2.93 -4.41
CA MET A 101 -8.01 3.07 -5.68
C MET A 101 -8.19 1.70 -6.30
N CYS A 102 -9.39 1.11 -6.14
CA CYS A 102 -9.63 -0.28 -6.52
C CYS A 102 -8.56 -1.24 -5.94
N GLY A 103 -8.03 -0.91 -4.76
CA GLY A 103 -6.89 -1.58 -4.14
C GLY A 103 -7.29 -2.71 -3.18
N PHE A 104 -6.45 -3.73 -3.06
CA PHE A 104 -6.66 -4.80 -2.08
C PHE A 104 -6.30 -4.31 -0.67
N MET A 105 -7.30 -4.26 0.23
CA MET A 105 -7.11 -4.05 1.66
C MET A 105 -7.14 -5.42 2.34
N LEU A 106 -5.97 -6.01 2.57
CA LEU A 106 -5.86 -7.36 3.14
C LEU A 106 -5.75 -7.29 4.66
N GLN A 107 -6.45 -8.19 5.35
CA GLN A 107 -6.18 -8.46 6.77
C GLN A 107 -4.89 -9.27 6.92
N VAL A 108 -4.31 -9.24 8.13
CA VAL A 108 -3.16 -10.08 8.46
C VAL A 108 -3.53 -11.55 8.26
N GLY A 109 -2.73 -12.27 7.46
CA GLY A 109 -2.97 -13.67 7.14
C GLY A 109 -3.83 -13.91 5.89
N GLU A 110 -4.41 -12.86 5.29
CA GLU A 110 -5.11 -12.98 4.01
C GLU A 110 -4.17 -12.87 2.81
N CYS A 111 -4.60 -13.40 1.68
CA CYS A 111 -3.95 -13.21 0.39
C CYS A 111 -4.96 -12.69 -0.64
N VAL A 112 -4.46 -12.10 -1.73
CA VAL A 112 -5.31 -11.53 -2.79
C VAL A 112 -6.29 -12.56 -3.36
N GLY A 113 -5.87 -13.82 -3.53
CA GLY A 113 -6.74 -14.91 -3.99
C GLY A 113 -7.87 -15.22 -3.00
N GLY A 114 -7.57 -15.26 -1.71
CA GLY A 114 -8.57 -15.49 -0.65
C GLY A 114 -9.55 -14.33 -0.47
N ALA A 115 -9.10 -13.09 -0.71
CA ALA A 115 -9.95 -11.90 -0.65
C ALA A 115 -10.85 -11.73 -1.90
N SER A 116 -10.47 -12.32 -3.03
CA SER A 116 -11.17 -12.12 -4.32
C SER A 116 -12.17 -13.22 -4.67
N LEU A 117 -12.14 -14.35 -3.96
CA LEU A 117 -13.05 -15.48 -4.19
C LEU A 117 -14.20 -15.44 -3.19
N PRO A 118 -15.38 -15.99 -3.55
CA PRO A 118 -16.43 -16.25 -2.58
C PRO A 118 -15.82 -17.06 -1.44
N ARG A 119 -15.89 -16.55 -0.21
CA ARG A 119 -15.52 -17.35 0.95
C ARG A 119 -16.42 -18.60 0.91
N PRO A 120 -15.88 -19.82 0.98
CA PRO A 120 -16.68 -20.97 1.34
C PRO A 120 -17.44 -20.59 2.62
N ASP A 121 -18.72 -20.96 2.72
CA ASP A 121 -19.44 -20.79 3.99
C ASP A 121 -18.54 -21.31 5.11
N PRO A 122 -18.33 -20.54 6.19
CA PRO A 122 -17.46 -20.98 7.25
C PRO A 122 -17.99 -22.34 7.74
N ASP A 123 -17.11 -23.35 7.77
CA ASP A 123 -17.37 -24.53 8.58
C ASP A 123 -17.80 -24.04 9.97
N PRO A 124 -18.78 -24.67 10.64
CA PRO A 124 -19.23 -24.25 11.96
C PRO A 124 -18.09 -24.39 12.97
N VAL A 125 -17.27 -23.34 13.05
CA VAL A 125 -16.34 -23.10 14.14
C VAL A 125 -17.19 -22.62 15.30
N GLU A 126 -17.17 -23.35 16.41
CA GLU A 126 -17.79 -22.92 17.65
C GLU A 126 -17.38 -21.48 17.95
N SER A 127 -18.40 -20.62 18.01
CA SER A 127 -18.29 -19.22 18.38
C SER A 127 -17.86 -19.12 19.84
N ASP A 128 -16.56 -19.05 20.10
CA ASP A 128 -16.09 -18.43 21.33
C ASP A 128 -16.19 -16.90 21.14
N ALA A 129 -16.95 -16.24 22.00
CA ALA A 129 -17.54 -14.91 21.80
C ALA A 129 -16.55 -13.72 21.79
N ALA A 130 -15.29 -13.94 21.43
CA ALA A 130 -14.24 -12.92 21.36
C ALA A 130 -13.85 -12.53 19.91
N THR A 131 -14.35 -13.22 18.88
CA THR A 131 -13.87 -13.03 17.50
C THR A 131 -15.02 -12.99 16.50
N SER A 132 -15.93 -12.02 16.65
CA SER A 132 -16.96 -11.74 15.65
C SER A 132 -16.98 -10.25 15.36
N THR A 133 -16.32 -9.83 14.28
CA THR A 133 -16.75 -8.62 13.57
C THR A 133 -16.51 -8.74 12.07
N THR A 134 -17.54 -9.23 11.40
CA THR A 134 -17.84 -8.90 10.01
C THR A 134 -17.95 -7.37 9.91
N PHE A 135 -17.01 -6.72 9.23
CA PHE A 135 -17.20 -5.35 8.76
C PHE A 135 -17.54 -5.38 7.28
N LEU A 136 -18.84 -5.30 7.00
CA LEU A 136 -19.36 -4.75 5.76
C LEU A 136 -18.85 -3.30 5.63
N CYS A 137 -18.51 -2.89 4.41
CA CYS A 137 -18.05 -1.56 4.10
C CYS A 137 -19.11 -0.49 4.45
N GLU A 138 -18.72 0.50 5.28
CA GLU A 138 -19.13 1.93 5.41
C GLU A 138 -19.33 2.36 6.90
N PRO A 139 -19.01 3.63 7.33
CA PRO A 139 -17.70 4.31 7.46
C PRO A 139 -17.49 4.90 8.90
N PRO A 140 -16.47 5.74 9.21
CA PRO A 140 -15.16 5.90 8.59
C PRO A 140 -14.08 5.16 9.37
N ILE A 141 -13.02 4.83 8.65
CA ILE A 141 -11.75 4.40 9.20
C ILE A 141 -11.23 5.53 10.11
N GLU A 142 -11.15 5.29 11.42
CA GLU A 142 -10.32 6.10 12.31
C GLU A 142 -8.85 5.76 12.02
N LEU A 143 -8.33 6.42 10.97
CA LEU A 143 -6.91 6.56 10.71
C LEU A 143 -6.41 7.72 11.58
N PHE A 144 -5.88 7.43 12.77
CA PHE A 144 -4.79 8.19 13.41
C PHE A 144 -4.04 7.34 14.44
#